data_AF-A0A093UL34-F1
#
_entry.id   AF-A0A093UL34-F1
#
_cell.length_a   1.000
_cell.length_b   1.000
_cell.length_c   1.000
_cell.angle_alpha   90.00
_cell.angle_beta   90.00
_cell.angle_gamma   90.00
#
_symmetry.space_group_name_H-M   'P 1'
#
loop_
_entity.id
_entity.type
_entity.pdbx_description
1 polymer ?
#
loop_
_entity_poly.entity_id
_entity_poly.type
_entity_poly.pdbx_seq_one_letter_code
_entity_poly.pdbx_strand_id
1 'polypeptide(L)'
;MAGNQMHNMTTLIKRLEAATSRLEDMAMSFEGASPTNHVNLATPVQQAAIKPSTQAPSPPTPTPEPDPPQIEDFDALIKSDVQAFVDLGKQIGGLVGEQAEAVLQAFQAERTFILVTTKAKRPEPLAPELMTELHKASDTINNIRESNRSSPFFDHFSAIAEGIVALGWFFELKPATFVSDMVGGIQYYGNKVLKQYKDKEPLHVQYIQAYYKVFKSLSAYLNNHYRTGLTWNNKSDLSALEALKQIQSGSTKAAAAAPAPAA
;
A
#
# COMPACT_ATOMS: atom_id res chain seq x y z
N MET A 1 -8.39 -40.01 -1.58
CA MET A 1 -7.79 -38.71 -1.94
C MET A 1 -7.10 -38.72 -3.31
N ALA A 2 -7.63 -39.40 -4.35
CA ALA A 2 -7.00 -39.46 -5.68
C ALA A 2 -7.88 -38.88 -6.82
N GLY A 3 -9.21 -38.83 -6.65
CA GLY A 3 -10.13 -38.33 -7.68
C GLY A 3 -10.09 -36.81 -7.91
N ASN A 4 -9.78 -36.03 -6.86
CA ASN A 4 -9.77 -34.56 -6.95
C ASN A 4 -8.54 -34.02 -7.70
N GLN A 5 -7.42 -34.75 -7.66
CA GLN A 5 -6.19 -34.39 -8.35
C GLN A 5 -6.28 -34.67 -9.85
N MET A 6 -6.96 -35.76 -10.26
CA MET A 6 -7.21 -36.05 -11.68
C MET A 6 -8.12 -35.01 -12.34
N HIS A 7 -9.17 -34.53 -11.65
CA HIS A 7 -10.06 -33.50 -12.20
C HIS A 7 -9.35 -32.15 -12.43
N ASN A 8 -8.41 -31.79 -11.56
CA ASN A 8 -7.62 -30.57 -11.70
C ASN A 8 -6.66 -30.66 -12.91
N MET A 9 -6.00 -31.81 -13.10
CA MET A 9 -5.09 -32.04 -14.21
C MET A 9 -5.79 -32.05 -15.57
N THR A 10 -6.96 -32.70 -15.69
CA THR A 10 -7.76 -32.67 -16.94
C THR A 10 -8.24 -31.26 -17.28
N THR A 11 -8.55 -30.44 -16.27
CA THR A 11 -8.94 -29.04 -16.46
C THR A 11 -7.77 -28.19 -16.95
N LEU A 12 -6.58 -28.39 -16.38
CA LEU A 12 -5.36 -27.71 -16.82
C LEU A 12 -4.98 -28.07 -18.26
N ILE A 13 -5.08 -29.35 -18.64
CA ILE A 13 -4.78 -29.82 -20.00
C ILE A 13 -5.74 -29.18 -21.02
N LYS A 14 -7.04 -29.16 -20.74
CA LYS A 14 -8.02 -28.51 -21.63
C LYS A 14 -7.81 -27.00 -21.79
N ARG A 15 -7.37 -26.30 -20.72
CA ARG A 15 -7.04 -24.87 -20.79
C ARG A 15 -5.75 -24.62 -21.58
N LEU A 16 -4.79 -25.54 -21.51
CA LEU A 16 -3.55 -25.48 -22.29
C LEU A 16 -3.82 -25.68 -23.78
N GLU A 17 -4.59 -26.70 -24.17
CA GLU A 17 -4.97 -26.93 -25.57
C GLU A 17 -5.75 -25.74 -26.17
N ALA A 18 -6.64 -25.12 -25.39
CA ALA A 18 -7.37 -23.93 -25.82
C ALA A 18 -6.46 -22.69 -25.96
N ALA A 19 -5.38 -22.61 -25.19
CA ALA A 19 -4.42 -21.51 -25.26
C ALA A 19 -3.47 -21.65 -26.47
N THR A 20 -3.02 -22.86 -26.80
CA THR A 20 -2.19 -23.12 -27.99
C THR A 20 -2.97 -22.97 -29.29
N SER A 21 -4.23 -23.42 -29.33
CA SER A 21 -5.07 -23.25 -30.53
C SER A 21 -5.33 -21.77 -30.87
N ARG A 22 -5.43 -20.89 -29.85
CA ARG A 22 -5.53 -19.43 -30.06
C ARG A 22 -4.24 -18.78 -30.56
N LEU A 23 -3.07 -19.35 -30.22
CA LEU A 23 -1.78 -18.86 -30.70
C LEU A 23 -1.54 -19.23 -32.16
N GLU A 24 -1.96 -20.42 -32.58
CA GLU A 24 -1.86 -20.86 -33.98
C GLU A 24 -2.78 -20.07 -34.92
N ASP A 25 -3.98 -19.70 -34.48
CA ASP A 25 -4.94 -18.87 -35.24
C ASP A 25 -4.46 -17.42 -35.42
N MET A 26 -3.68 -16.91 -34.45
CA MET A 26 -3.04 -15.58 -34.54
C MET A 26 -1.80 -15.57 -35.44
N ALA A 27 -1.06 -16.68 -35.54
CA ALA A 27 0.13 -16.78 -36.37
C ALA A 27 -0.20 -16.87 -37.88
N MET A 28 -1.30 -17.52 -38.25
CA MET A 28 -1.75 -17.66 -39.64
C MET A 28 -2.24 -16.33 -40.27
N SER A 29 -2.50 -15.31 -39.45
CA SER A 29 -3.02 -14.02 -39.90
C SER A 29 -1.92 -12.99 -40.26
N PHE A 30 -0.64 -13.31 -40.03
CA PHE A 30 0.46 -12.35 -40.20
C PHE A 30 1.38 -12.64 -41.40
N GLU A 31 1.24 -13.78 -42.08
CA GLU A 31 2.15 -14.18 -43.15
C GLU A 31 1.43 -14.23 -44.50
N GLY A 32 1.40 -13.09 -45.19
CA GLY A 32 0.76 -13.00 -46.51
C GLY A 32 0.76 -11.62 -47.17
N ALA A 33 1.90 -10.95 -47.25
CA ALA A 33 2.04 -9.81 -48.16
C ALA A 33 3.43 -9.77 -48.81
N SER A 34 3.51 -10.06 -50.12
CA SER A 34 4.46 -9.43 -51.05
C SER A 34 4.09 -9.68 -52.52
N PRO A 35 4.57 -8.84 -53.46
CA PRO A 35 3.91 -8.51 -54.73
C PRO A 35 4.60 -9.10 -55.98
N THR A 36 3.92 -9.13 -57.15
CA THR A 36 4.51 -8.91 -58.50
C THR A 36 3.47 -8.99 -59.64
N ASN A 37 3.75 -8.22 -60.70
CA ASN A 37 2.95 -7.90 -61.90
C ASN A 37 2.49 -9.08 -62.77
N HIS A 38 1.37 -8.92 -63.54
CA HIS A 38 1.31 -9.09 -65.01
C HIS A 38 -0.10 -8.75 -65.61
N VAL A 39 -0.14 -7.67 -66.42
CA VAL A 39 -0.77 -7.45 -67.75
C VAL A 39 -2.25 -7.84 -68.04
N ASN A 40 -3.07 -6.77 -68.19
CA ASN A 40 -4.03 -6.43 -69.29
C ASN A 40 -5.21 -7.36 -69.68
N LEU A 41 -6.47 -6.89 -69.54
CA LEU A 41 -7.35 -6.44 -70.65
C LEU A 41 -8.68 -5.83 -70.12
N ALA A 42 -9.24 -4.92 -70.92
CA ALA A 42 -10.21 -3.87 -70.55
C ALA A 42 -11.70 -4.28 -70.44
N THR A 43 -12.45 -3.59 -69.58
CA THR A 43 -13.73 -2.89 -69.92
C THR A 43 -14.20 -2.00 -68.74
N PRO A 44 -14.83 -0.82 -68.97
CA PRO A 44 -15.11 0.15 -67.91
C PRO A 44 -16.54 0.01 -67.36
N VAL A 45 -16.69 -0.04 -66.04
CA VAL A 45 -18.00 0.19 -65.38
C VAL A 45 -17.84 1.20 -64.23
N GLN A 46 -18.25 2.42 -64.55
CA GLN A 46 -18.91 3.43 -63.73
C GLN A 46 -18.58 3.53 -62.22
N GLN A 47 -17.85 4.60 -61.89
CA GLN A 47 -17.56 5.09 -60.55
C GLN A 47 -18.84 5.61 -59.86
N ALA A 48 -19.21 5.01 -58.72
CA ALA A 48 -20.07 5.63 -57.71
C ALA A 48 -19.21 5.89 -56.46
N ALA A 49 -19.16 7.15 -56.05
CA ALA A 49 -18.32 7.63 -54.95
C ALA A 49 -18.78 7.09 -53.58
N ILE A 50 -17.88 6.43 -52.85
CA ILE A 50 -18.07 6.06 -51.44
C ILE A 50 -17.50 7.20 -50.58
N LYS A 51 -18.35 7.77 -49.71
CA LYS A 51 -17.96 8.82 -48.74
C LYS A 51 -16.98 8.25 -47.69
N PRO A 52 -16.05 9.04 -47.14
CA PRO A 52 -15.17 8.58 -46.06
C PRO A 52 -15.99 8.39 -44.77
N SER A 53 -15.89 7.23 -44.14
CA SER A 53 -16.44 6.98 -42.81
C SER A 53 -15.55 7.66 -41.77
N THR A 54 -16.09 8.66 -41.07
CA THR A 54 -15.50 9.26 -39.87
C THR A 54 -15.33 8.21 -38.79
N GLN A 55 -14.08 7.90 -38.41
CA GLN A 55 -13.78 7.10 -37.23
C GLN A 55 -14.30 7.81 -35.97
N ALA A 56 -15.10 7.11 -35.17
CA ALA A 56 -15.50 7.55 -33.85
C ALA A 56 -14.27 7.59 -32.92
N PRO A 57 -14.12 8.62 -32.07
CA PRO A 57 -13.02 8.69 -31.12
C PRO A 57 -13.09 7.55 -30.09
N SER A 58 -11.95 6.92 -29.83
CA SER A 58 -11.77 5.94 -28.76
C SER A 58 -12.20 6.52 -27.40
N PRO A 59 -12.77 5.71 -26.48
CA PRO A 59 -13.13 6.19 -25.15
C PRO A 59 -11.89 6.74 -24.43
N PRO A 60 -12.00 7.85 -23.70
CA PRO A 60 -10.90 8.41 -22.94
C PRO A 60 -10.42 7.38 -21.91
N THR A 61 -9.10 7.21 -21.82
CA THR A 61 -8.45 6.49 -20.73
C THR A 61 -8.94 7.08 -19.41
N PRO A 62 -9.49 6.28 -18.46
CA PRO A 62 -9.94 6.83 -17.19
C PRO A 62 -8.75 7.49 -16.49
N THR A 63 -8.88 8.80 -16.27
CA THR A 63 -7.94 9.55 -15.44
C THR A 63 -7.94 8.90 -14.06
N PRO A 64 -6.78 8.63 -13.43
CA PRO A 64 -6.74 8.12 -12.07
C PRO A 64 -7.56 9.03 -11.18
N GLU A 65 -8.60 8.49 -10.53
CA GLU A 65 -9.37 9.23 -9.55
C GLU A 65 -8.41 9.67 -8.43
N PRO A 66 -8.40 10.96 -8.04
CA PRO A 66 -7.54 11.43 -6.97
C PRO A 66 -7.83 10.66 -5.68
N ASP A 67 -6.79 10.42 -4.89
CA ASP A 67 -6.95 9.73 -3.62
C ASP A 67 -7.87 10.57 -2.69
N PRO A 68 -8.72 9.93 -1.86
CA PRO A 68 -9.61 10.65 -0.95
C PRO A 68 -8.85 11.56 0.02
N PRO A 69 -9.43 12.66 0.54
CA PRO A 69 -8.75 13.60 1.43
C PRO A 69 -8.11 12.94 2.67
N GLN A 70 -8.77 11.94 3.25
CA GLN A 70 -8.20 11.17 4.36
C GLN A 70 -6.89 10.46 3.98
N ILE A 71 -6.72 10.04 2.73
CA ILE A 71 -5.49 9.39 2.27
C ILE A 71 -4.41 10.43 1.99
N GLU A 72 -4.76 11.56 1.38
CA GLU A 72 -3.83 12.66 1.13
C GLU A 72 -3.25 13.24 2.44
N ASP A 73 -4.12 13.48 3.43
CA ASP A 73 -3.70 13.99 4.74
C ASP A 73 -2.86 12.96 5.52
N PHE A 74 -3.18 11.67 5.39
CA PHE A 74 -2.38 10.62 6.01
C PHE A 74 -1.01 10.47 5.32
N ASP A 75 -0.96 10.62 3.99
CA ASP A 75 0.30 10.68 3.25
C ASP A 75 1.17 11.87 3.66
N ALA A 76 0.55 13.03 3.89
CA ALA A 76 1.25 14.20 4.40
C ALA A 76 1.83 13.92 5.80
N LEU A 77 1.07 13.27 6.69
CA LEU A 77 1.55 12.83 8.00
C LEU A 77 2.76 11.89 7.87
N ILE A 78 2.69 10.89 6.98
CA ILE A 78 3.79 9.95 6.76
C ILE A 78 5.04 10.67 6.23
N LYS A 79 4.89 11.46 5.18
CA LYS A 79 6.00 12.18 4.50
C LYS A 79 6.63 13.26 5.36
N SER A 80 5.93 13.74 6.38
CA SER A 80 6.43 14.76 7.32
C SER A 80 6.91 14.13 8.62
N ASP A 81 6.01 13.92 9.57
CA ASP A 81 6.36 13.63 10.96
C ASP A 81 6.91 12.21 11.15
N VAL A 82 6.35 11.22 10.44
CA VAL A 82 6.87 9.85 10.50
C VAL A 82 8.24 9.78 9.83
N GLN A 83 8.39 10.39 8.64
CA GLN A 83 9.68 10.41 7.95
C GLN A 83 10.77 11.13 8.77
N ALA A 84 10.45 12.27 9.38
CA ALA A 84 11.39 12.99 10.24
C ALA A 84 11.85 12.14 11.44
N PHE A 85 10.94 11.38 12.05
CA PHE A 85 11.27 10.42 13.10
C PHE A 85 12.19 9.29 12.58
N VAL A 86 11.88 8.73 11.41
CA VAL A 86 12.67 7.66 10.77
C VAL A 86 14.08 8.14 10.44
N ASP A 87 14.22 9.34 9.89
CA ASP A 87 15.50 9.93 9.51
C ASP A 87 16.40 10.15 10.73
N LEU A 88 15.84 10.58 11.86
CA LEU A 88 16.54 10.68 13.14
C LEU A 88 16.98 9.31 13.65
N GLY A 89 16.12 8.29 13.54
CA GLY A 89 16.46 6.91 13.89
C GLY A 89 17.60 6.35 13.04
N LYS A 90 17.59 6.64 11.73
CA LYS A 90 18.67 6.26 10.80
C LYS A 90 19.98 6.96 11.13
N GLN A 91 19.94 8.22 11.56
CA GLN A 91 21.14 8.94 12.02
C GLN A 91 21.72 8.35 13.31
N ILE A 92 20.89 7.86 14.24
CA ILE A 92 21.36 7.13 15.42
C ILE A 92 21.96 5.78 15.00
N GLY A 93 21.33 5.11 14.04
CA GLY A 93 21.81 3.87 13.42
C GLY A 93 21.49 2.60 14.20
N GLY A 94 22.02 1.48 13.70
CA GLY A 94 21.80 0.14 14.25
C GLY A 94 20.31 -0.22 14.39
N LEU A 95 20.00 -0.98 15.44
CA LEU A 95 18.63 -1.42 15.72
C LEU A 95 17.64 -0.28 16.00
N VAL A 96 18.11 0.93 16.37
CA VAL A 96 17.24 2.10 16.53
C VAL A 96 16.69 2.52 15.16
N GLY A 97 17.55 2.57 14.15
CA GLY A 97 17.14 2.86 12.78
C GLY A 97 16.24 1.77 12.19
N GLU A 98 16.56 0.50 12.42
CA GLU A 98 15.73 -0.62 11.96
C GLU A 98 14.33 -0.60 12.59
N GLN A 99 14.23 -0.32 13.90
CA GLN A 99 12.93 -0.21 14.57
C GLN A 99 12.13 1.00 14.08
N ALA A 100 12.79 2.12 13.79
CA ALA A 100 12.15 3.30 13.22
C ALA A 100 11.61 3.03 11.80
N GLU A 101 12.34 2.29 10.97
CA GLU A 101 11.86 1.85 9.65
C GLU A 101 10.65 0.92 9.76
N ALA A 102 10.62 0.03 10.77
CA ALA A 102 9.44 -0.80 11.02
C ALA A 102 8.21 0.03 11.42
N VAL A 103 8.38 1.16 12.11
CA VAL A 103 7.28 2.12 12.34
C VAL A 103 6.77 2.72 11.03
N LEU A 104 7.67 3.11 10.11
CA LEU A 104 7.25 3.59 8.78
C LEU A 104 6.42 2.55 8.05
N GLN A 105 6.86 1.28 8.07
CA GLN A 105 6.12 0.17 7.47
C GLN A 105 4.73 -0.02 8.11
N ALA A 106 4.62 0.14 9.44
CA ALA A 106 3.34 0.07 10.14
C ALA A 106 2.38 1.18 9.67
N PHE A 107 2.86 2.43 9.56
CA PHE A 107 2.05 3.53 9.03
C PHE A 107 1.68 3.33 7.56
N GLN A 108 2.57 2.80 6.71
CA GLN A 108 2.24 2.48 5.32
C GLN A 108 1.20 1.35 5.19
N ALA A 109 1.26 0.34 6.08
CA ALA A 109 0.26 -0.70 6.16
C ALA A 109 -1.10 -0.14 6.60
N GLU A 110 -1.10 0.77 7.58
CA GLU A 110 -2.30 1.50 8.00
C GLU A 110 -2.89 2.35 6.87
N ARG A 111 -2.07 3.10 6.12
CA ARG A 111 -2.52 3.85 4.93
C ARG A 111 -3.24 2.92 3.95
N THR A 112 -2.66 1.75 3.71
CA THR A 112 -3.23 0.74 2.81
C THR A 112 -4.58 0.24 3.32
N PHE A 113 -4.66 -0.07 4.62
CA PHE A 113 -5.91 -0.50 5.25
C PHE A 113 -7.00 0.58 5.18
N ILE A 114 -6.65 1.83 5.49
CA ILE A 114 -7.56 2.98 5.36
C ILE A 114 -8.06 3.10 3.91
N LEU A 115 -7.18 3.01 2.91
CA LEU A 115 -7.57 3.08 1.51
C LEU A 115 -8.53 1.95 1.13
N VAL A 116 -8.33 0.72 1.64
CA VAL A 116 -9.29 -0.38 1.46
C VAL A 116 -10.66 0.01 1.99
N THR A 117 -10.76 0.63 3.18
CA THR A 117 -12.05 0.98 3.77
C THR A 117 -12.80 2.03 2.96
N THR A 118 -12.10 2.90 2.22
CA THR A 118 -12.73 3.87 1.31
C THR A 118 -13.33 3.22 0.06
N LYS A 119 -12.82 2.05 -0.36
CA LYS A 119 -13.20 1.40 -1.62
C LYS A 119 -14.17 0.24 -1.43
N ALA A 120 -14.15 -0.41 -0.28
CA ALA A 120 -14.85 -1.68 -0.06
C ALA A 120 -15.94 -1.59 1.01
N LYS A 121 -16.89 -2.51 0.91
CA LYS A 121 -17.83 -2.79 2.00
C LYS A 121 -17.11 -3.46 3.17
N ARG A 122 -17.54 -3.15 4.39
CA ARG A 122 -17.02 -3.79 5.61
C ARG A 122 -17.23 -5.31 5.56
N PRO A 123 -16.17 -6.12 5.71
CA PRO A 123 -16.30 -7.56 5.87
C PRO A 123 -16.71 -7.92 7.30
N GLU A 124 -17.60 -8.90 7.44
CA GLU A 124 -18.00 -9.47 8.73
C GLU A 124 -17.93 -11.00 8.63
N PRO A 125 -16.95 -11.65 9.28
CA PRO A 125 -15.88 -11.08 10.12
C PRO A 125 -14.79 -10.35 9.31
N LEU A 126 -13.96 -9.55 10.00
CA LEU A 126 -12.80 -8.91 9.38
C LEU A 126 -11.77 -9.96 8.95
N ALA A 127 -11.30 -9.88 7.71
CA ALA A 127 -10.31 -10.82 7.18
C ALA A 127 -8.90 -10.49 7.73
N PRO A 128 -8.16 -11.44 8.32
CA PRO A 128 -6.81 -11.20 8.87
C PRO A 128 -5.81 -10.67 7.85
N GLU A 129 -5.99 -11.00 6.57
CA GLU A 129 -5.15 -10.57 5.45
C GLU A 129 -5.08 -9.05 5.31
N LEU A 130 -6.14 -8.35 5.75
CA LEU A 130 -6.20 -6.88 5.71
C LEU A 130 -5.16 -6.20 6.61
N MET A 131 -4.71 -6.91 7.65
CA MET A 131 -3.81 -6.37 8.68
C MET A 131 -2.44 -7.07 8.70
N THR A 132 -2.17 -7.94 7.72
CA THR A 132 -0.95 -8.78 7.72
C THR A 132 0.34 -7.96 7.78
N GLU A 133 0.44 -6.91 6.96
CA GLU A 133 1.65 -6.07 6.95
C GLU A 133 1.80 -5.23 8.23
N LEU A 134 0.67 -4.80 8.81
CA LEU A 134 0.70 -4.10 10.10
C LEU A 134 1.15 -5.03 11.22
N HIS A 135 0.66 -6.27 11.26
CA HIS A 135 1.11 -7.27 12.23
C HIS A 135 2.60 -7.57 12.09
N LYS A 136 3.10 -7.78 10.87
CA LYS A 136 4.54 -7.99 10.62
C LYS A 136 5.40 -6.83 11.12
N ALA A 137 5.00 -5.60 10.83
CA ALA A 137 5.72 -4.42 11.31
C ALA A 137 5.71 -4.34 12.84
N SER A 138 4.56 -4.59 13.46
CA SER A 138 4.40 -4.63 14.92
C SER A 138 5.26 -5.73 15.57
N ASP A 139 5.30 -6.93 14.96
CA ASP A 139 6.14 -8.03 15.42
C ASP A 139 7.62 -7.66 15.35
N THR A 140 8.08 -7.05 14.25
CA THR A 140 9.46 -6.55 14.13
C THR A 140 9.79 -5.56 15.24
N ILE A 141 8.93 -4.57 15.49
CA ILE A 141 9.12 -3.56 16.54
C ILE A 141 9.27 -4.21 17.92
N ASN A 142 8.37 -5.15 18.24
CA ASN A 142 8.37 -5.84 19.53
C ASN A 142 9.56 -6.80 19.66
N ASN A 143 9.90 -7.53 18.61
CA ASN A 143 11.03 -8.46 18.60
C ASN A 143 12.37 -7.75 18.82
N ILE A 144 12.55 -6.55 18.24
CA ILE A 144 13.75 -5.73 18.49
C ILE A 144 13.84 -5.40 19.99
N ARG A 145 12.75 -4.97 20.62
CA ARG A 145 12.73 -4.69 22.06
C ARG A 145 13.02 -5.94 22.90
N GLU A 146 12.28 -7.01 22.65
CA GLU A 146 12.29 -8.23 23.46
C GLU A 146 13.62 -8.97 23.39
N SER A 147 14.27 -8.97 22.22
CA SER A 147 15.55 -9.64 22.00
C SER A 147 16.76 -8.83 22.49
N ASN A 148 16.57 -7.57 22.89
CA ASN A 148 17.65 -6.64 23.22
C ASN A 148 17.49 -5.99 24.60
N ARG A 149 17.01 -6.76 25.59
CA ARG A 149 16.75 -6.29 26.97
C ARG A 149 17.97 -5.73 27.70
N SER A 150 19.18 -6.13 27.32
CA SER A 150 20.43 -5.63 27.88
C SER A 150 21.03 -4.45 27.10
N SER A 151 20.39 -4.02 26.00
CA SER A 151 20.91 -2.93 25.17
C SER A 151 20.90 -1.60 25.91
N PRO A 152 21.91 -0.73 25.70
CA PRO A 152 21.86 0.66 26.19
C PRO A 152 20.69 1.46 25.60
N PHE A 153 20.12 1.00 24.48
CA PHE A 153 18.96 1.61 23.84
C PHE A 153 17.62 0.97 24.26
N PHE A 154 17.59 0.13 25.29
CA PHE A 154 16.36 -0.57 25.70
C PHE A 154 15.18 0.38 26.00
N ASP A 155 15.45 1.54 26.62
CA ASP A 155 14.41 2.54 26.86
C ASP A 155 13.92 3.21 25.55
N HIS A 156 14.76 3.30 24.50
CA HIS A 156 14.31 3.73 23.18
C HIS A 156 13.37 2.67 22.59
N PHE A 157 13.82 1.41 22.57
CA PHE A 157 13.03 0.32 22.01
C PHE A 157 11.70 0.14 22.71
N SER A 158 11.69 0.35 24.03
CA SER A 158 10.48 0.34 24.84
C SER A 158 9.55 1.49 24.52
N ALA A 159 10.04 2.73 24.39
CA ALA A 159 9.21 3.85 23.99
C ALA A 159 8.51 3.60 22.64
N ILE A 160 9.22 3.05 21.66
CA ILE A 160 8.66 2.75 20.34
C ILE A 160 7.66 1.59 20.39
N ALA A 161 7.97 0.52 21.14
CA ALA A 161 7.07 -0.63 21.27
C ALA A 161 5.76 -0.27 21.99
N GLU A 162 5.79 0.58 23.03
CA GLU A 162 4.55 1.04 23.67
C GLU A 162 3.67 1.84 22.71
N GLY A 163 4.28 2.60 21.79
CA GLY A 163 3.53 3.42 20.82
C GLY A 163 2.78 2.61 19.76
N ILE A 164 3.23 1.40 19.42
CA ILE A 164 2.58 0.59 18.38
C ILE A 164 1.14 0.19 18.75
N VAL A 165 0.85 0.10 20.05
CA VAL A 165 -0.48 -0.22 20.59
C VAL A 165 -1.52 0.82 20.15
N ALA A 166 -1.11 2.09 20.00
CA ALA A 166 -1.99 3.16 19.56
C ALA A 166 -2.47 3.00 18.11
N LEU A 167 -1.81 2.18 17.28
CA LEU A 167 -2.30 1.85 15.94
C LEU A 167 -3.50 0.88 15.96
N GLY A 168 -3.91 0.38 17.14
CA GLY A 168 -5.14 -0.38 17.33
C GLY A 168 -6.43 0.45 17.23
N TRP A 169 -6.34 1.76 16.98
CA TRP A 169 -7.48 2.69 17.01
C TRP A 169 -8.64 2.34 16.07
N PHE A 170 -8.41 1.53 15.04
CA PHE A 170 -9.43 1.12 14.06
C PHE A 170 -10.68 0.50 14.70
N PHE A 171 -10.53 -0.08 15.89
CA PHE A 171 -11.59 -0.75 16.63
C PHE A 171 -12.28 0.14 17.67
N GLU A 172 -11.82 1.39 17.80
CA GLU A 172 -12.27 2.31 18.84
C GLU A 172 -13.34 3.27 18.32
N LEU A 173 -14.32 3.57 19.18
CA LEU A 173 -15.37 4.54 18.90
C LEU A 173 -14.88 5.99 18.99
N LYS A 174 -13.79 6.23 19.72
CA LYS A 174 -13.13 7.54 19.87
C LYS A 174 -11.62 7.41 19.59
N PRO A 175 -11.23 7.18 18.32
CA PRO A 175 -9.84 6.90 17.96
C PRO A 175 -8.82 7.92 18.47
N ALA A 176 -9.11 9.21 18.32
CA ALA A 176 -8.18 10.26 18.72
C ALA A 176 -7.93 10.29 20.23
N THR A 177 -8.98 10.05 21.04
CA THR A 177 -8.87 9.94 22.50
C THR A 177 -8.08 8.71 22.88
N PHE A 178 -8.37 7.55 22.28
CA PHE A 178 -7.61 6.33 22.50
C PHE A 178 -6.11 6.53 22.24
N VAL A 179 -5.75 7.12 21.10
CA VAL A 179 -4.35 7.42 20.78
C VAL A 179 -3.72 8.33 21.83
N SER A 180 -4.42 9.38 22.28
CA SER A 180 -3.92 10.27 23.33
C SER A 180 -3.69 9.57 24.67
N ASP A 181 -4.56 8.63 25.05
CA ASP A 181 -4.43 7.87 26.29
C ASP A 181 -3.23 6.92 26.25
N MET A 182 -2.89 6.37 25.07
CA MET A 182 -1.74 5.49 24.90
C MET A 182 -0.39 6.21 24.96
N VAL A 183 -0.34 7.54 24.76
CA VAL A 183 0.90 8.32 24.81
C VAL A 183 1.62 8.22 26.17
N GLY A 184 0.89 7.93 27.26
CA GLY A 184 1.47 7.74 28.59
C GLY A 184 2.54 6.64 28.64
N GLY A 185 2.32 5.52 27.94
CA GLY A 185 3.29 4.42 27.86
C GLY A 185 4.57 4.82 27.12
N ILE A 186 4.42 5.55 26.02
CA ILE A 186 5.53 6.12 25.25
C ILE A 186 6.34 7.07 26.12
N GLN A 187 5.67 7.96 26.85
CA GLN A 187 6.30 8.96 27.70
C GLN A 187 7.05 8.34 28.88
N TYR A 188 6.56 7.25 29.44
CA TYR A 188 7.23 6.59 30.57
C TYR A 188 8.67 6.20 30.24
N TYR A 189 8.90 5.57 29.08
CA TYR A 189 10.25 5.21 28.62
C TYR A 189 10.96 6.37 27.93
N GLY A 190 10.26 7.13 27.09
CA GLY A 190 10.84 8.27 26.38
C GLY A 190 11.41 9.32 27.34
N ASN A 191 10.76 9.60 28.47
CA ASN A 191 11.28 10.55 29.46
C ASN A 191 12.58 10.08 30.13
N LYS A 192 12.83 8.77 30.21
CA LYS A 192 14.13 8.25 30.68
C LYS A 192 15.23 8.55 29.68
N VAL A 193 14.96 8.35 28.39
CA VAL A 193 15.87 8.73 27.30
C VAL A 193 16.13 10.23 27.32
N LEU A 194 15.07 11.06 27.37
CA LEU A 194 15.22 12.52 27.44
C LEU A 194 16.09 12.93 28.62
N LYS A 195 15.87 12.35 29.80
CA LYS A 195 16.68 12.62 31.00
C LYS A 195 18.14 12.18 30.84
N GLN A 196 18.38 11.03 30.21
CA GLN A 196 19.73 10.48 30.04
C GLN A 196 20.57 11.29 29.05
N TYR A 197 19.94 11.81 27.98
CA TYR A 197 20.63 12.39 26.82
C TYR A 197 20.51 13.91 26.68
N LYS A 198 19.65 14.59 27.44
CA LYS A 198 19.40 16.05 27.34
C LYS A 198 20.64 16.95 27.31
N ASP A 199 21.68 16.58 28.05
CA ASP A 199 22.92 17.37 28.19
C ASP A 199 24.12 16.67 27.53
N LYS A 200 23.88 15.64 26.70
CA LYS A 200 24.93 14.78 26.12
C LYS A 200 24.84 14.72 24.60
N GLU A 201 23.76 14.13 24.09
CA GLU A 201 23.60 13.83 22.67
C GLU A 201 22.20 14.27 22.23
N PRO A 202 22.09 15.48 21.64
CA PRO A 202 20.80 16.06 21.25
C PRO A 202 20.00 15.23 20.26
N LEU A 203 20.65 14.34 19.50
CA LEU A 203 20.00 13.49 18.50
C LEU A 203 18.97 12.54 19.12
N HIS A 204 19.29 11.93 20.27
CA HIS A 204 18.38 11.03 20.99
C HIS A 204 17.16 11.77 21.55
N VAL A 205 17.37 13.02 21.98
CA VAL A 205 16.30 13.90 22.45
C VAL A 205 15.33 14.23 21.32
N GLN A 206 15.88 14.65 20.18
CA GLN A 206 15.11 14.96 18.98
C GLN A 206 14.34 13.74 18.48
N TYR A 207 14.96 12.57 18.48
CA TYR A 207 14.32 11.31 18.08
C TYR A 207 13.05 11.00 18.90
N ILE A 208 13.15 11.06 20.23
CA ILE A 208 11.98 10.81 21.11
C ILE A 208 10.92 11.91 20.96
N GLN A 209 11.32 13.18 20.83
CA GLN A 209 10.37 14.27 20.61
C GLN A 209 9.65 14.17 19.26
N ALA A 210 10.35 13.74 18.22
CA ALA A 210 9.76 13.46 16.92
C ALA A 210 8.74 12.32 17.03
N TYR A 211 9.05 11.27 17.80
CA TYR A 211 8.10 10.19 18.04
C TYR A 211 6.84 10.64 18.78
N TYR A 212 6.97 11.50 19.80
CA TYR A 212 5.80 12.11 20.45
C TYR A 212 4.96 12.94 19.47
N LYS A 213 5.62 13.66 18.55
CA LYS A 213 4.96 14.46 17.53
C LYS A 213 4.12 13.59 16.59
N VAL A 214 4.62 12.42 16.19
CA VAL A 214 3.89 11.47 15.34
C VAL A 214 2.51 11.15 15.93
N PHE A 215 2.40 10.81 17.22
CA PHE A 215 1.10 10.49 17.83
C PHE A 215 0.20 11.71 18.07
N LYS A 216 0.79 12.89 18.28
CA LYS A 216 0.03 14.14 18.30
C LYS A 216 -0.62 14.40 16.93
N SER A 217 0.14 14.21 15.85
CA SER A 217 -0.34 14.38 14.48
C SER A 217 -1.35 13.30 14.09
N LEU A 218 -1.15 12.05 14.53
CA LEU A 218 -2.13 10.97 14.35
C LEU A 218 -3.45 11.29 15.06
N SER A 219 -3.41 11.72 16.32
CA SER A 219 -4.62 12.13 17.05
C SER A 219 -5.36 13.29 16.36
N ALA A 220 -4.63 14.27 15.83
CA ALA A 220 -5.21 15.37 15.06
C ALA A 220 -5.86 14.87 13.75
N TYR A 221 -5.17 14.02 13.00
CA TYR A 221 -5.70 13.36 11.80
C TYR A 221 -7.01 12.60 12.09
N LEU A 222 -7.00 11.78 13.14
CA LEU A 222 -8.16 10.99 13.55
C LEU A 222 -9.34 11.85 13.99
N ASN A 223 -9.10 12.99 14.64
CA ASN A 223 -10.16 13.94 14.98
C ASN A 223 -10.82 14.56 13.74
N ASN A 224 -10.06 14.76 12.66
CA ASN A 224 -10.56 15.35 11.43
C ASN A 224 -11.31 14.33 10.56
N HIS A 225 -10.83 13.08 10.48
CA HIS A 225 -11.33 12.09 9.52
C HIS A 225 -12.14 10.95 10.15
N TYR A 226 -11.86 10.59 11.41
CA TYR A 226 -12.40 9.40 12.08
C TYR A 226 -12.90 9.68 13.50
N ARG A 227 -13.53 10.85 13.69
CA ARG A 227 -13.98 11.33 15.00
C ARG A 227 -14.82 10.32 15.80
N THR A 228 -15.62 9.51 15.10
CA THR A 228 -16.54 8.51 15.69
C THR A 228 -16.17 7.07 15.32
N GLY A 229 -14.89 6.82 15.02
CA GLY A 229 -14.41 5.51 14.60
C GLY A 229 -14.19 5.40 13.09
N LEU A 230 -13.55 4.29 12.70
CA LEU A 230 -13.25 3.97 11.31
C LEU A 230 -14.53 3.77 10.49
N THR A 231 -14.57 4.36 9.30
CA THR A 231 -15.69 4.24 8.35
C THR A 231 -15.32 3.36 7.15
N TRP A 232 -16.32 2.64 6.65
CA TRP A 232 -16.24 1.80 5.46
C TRP A 232 -17.22 2.28 4.41
N ASN A 233 -16.88 2.09 3.14
CA ASN A 233 -17.78 2.36 2.03
C ASN A 233 -18.82 1.24 1.87
N ASN A 234 -19.81 1.24 2.77
CA ASN A 234 -20.88 0.23 2.80
C ASN A 234 -21.81 0.25 1.58
N LYS A 235 -21.67 1.24 0.68
CA LYS A 235 -22.40 1.30 -0.60
C LYS A 235 -21.67 0.60 -1.74
N SER A 236 -20.40 0.24 -1.54
CA SER A 236 -19.61 -0.47 -2.54
C SER A 236 -19.99 -1.96 -2.59
N ASP A 237 -20.01 -2.53 -3.78
CA ASP A 237 -20.13 -3.99 -3.97
C ASP A 237 -18.75 -4.68 -3.97
N LEU A 238 -17.66 -3.92 -3.91
CA LEU A 238 -16.30 -4.44 -3.89
C LEU A 238 -15.97 -5.06 -2.53
N SER A 239 -15.46 -6.29 -2.52
CA SER A 239 -14.99 -6.90 -1.28
C SER A 239 -13.66 -6.31 -0.82
N ALA A 240 -13.42 -6.31 0.49
CA ALA A 240 -12.19 -5.75 1.08
C ALA A 240 -10.92 -6.43 0.57
N LEU A 241 -10.95 -7.75 0.32
CA LEU A 241 -9.81 -8.50 -0.20
C LEU A 241 -9.55 -8.19 -1.68
N GLU A 242 -10.58 -7.95 -2.47
CA GLU A 242 -10.41 -7.51 -3.87
C GLU A 242 -9.84 -6.09 -3.92
N ALA A 243 -10.34 -5.18 -3.08
CA ALA A 243 -9.79 -3.83 -2.96
C ALA A 243 -8.30 -3.87 -2.55
N LEU A 244 -7.94 -4.70 -1.57
CA LEU A 244 -6.54 -4.90 -1.16
C LEU A 244 -5.67 -5.37 -2.33
N LYS A 245 -6.11 -6.38 -3.08
CA LYS A 245 -5.39 -6.89 -4.26
C LYS A 245 -5.22 -5.82 -5.34
N GLN A 246 -6.26 -5.03 -5.61
CA GLN A 246 -6.21 -3.94 -6.59
C GLN A 246 -5.19 -2.87 -6.18
N ILE A 247 -5.19 -2.46 -4.90
CA ILE A 247 -4.25 -1.48 -4.36
C ILE A 247 -2.81 -2.00 -4.46
N GLN A 248 -2.56 -3.24 -4.04
CA GLN A 248 -1.23 -3.85 -4.09
C GLN A 248 -0.70 -3.97 -5.52
N SER A 249 -1.56 -4.36 -6.47
CA SER A 249 -1.21 -4.47 -7.89
C SER A 249 -0.94 -3.11 -8.54
N GLY A 250 -1.69 -2.07 -8.13
CA GLY A 250 -1.48 -0.69 -8.56
C GLY A 250 -0.12 -0.14 -8.11
N SER A 251 0.27 -0.40 -6.86
CA SER A 251 1.59 -0.03 -6.34
C SER A 251 2.72 -0.70 -7.10
N THR A 252 2.58 -1.98 -7.50
CA THR A 252 3.62 -2.68 -8.27
C THR A 252 3.79 -2.08 -9.67
N LYS A 253 2.69 -1.69 -10.31
CA LYS A 253 2.71 -1.06 -11.64
C LYS A 253 3.28 0.35 -11.61
N ALA A 254 3.01 1.12 -10.55
CA ALA A 254 3.60 2.45 -10.34
C ALA A 254 5.12 2.38 -10.09
N ALA A 255 5.59 1.40 -9.31
CA ALA A 255 7.02 1.18 -9.08
C ALA A 255 7.79 0.77 -10.35
N ALA A 256 7.17 0.01 -11.25
CA ALA A 256 7.78 -0.39 -12.53
C ALA A 256 7.81 0.73 -13.60
N ALA A 257 7.02 1.78 -13.42
CA ALA A 257 6.93 2.91 -14.36
C ALA A 257 7.80 4.12 -13.95
N ALA A 258 8.46 4.08 -12.79
CA ALA A 258 9.38 5.13 -12.38
C ALA A 258 10.66 5.06 -13.23
N PRO A 259 11.08 6.14 -13.92
CA PRO A 259 12.30 6.13 -14.73
C PRO A 259 13.53 5.98 -13.83
N ALA A 260 14.49 5.18 -14.28
CA ALA A 260 15.76 4.99 -13.58
C ALA A 260 16.48 6.35 -13.38
N PRO A 261 17.14 6.58 -12.23
CA PRO A 261 17.90 7.80 -12.02
C PRO A 261 19.02 7.87 -13.06
N ALA A 262 19.10 9.00 -13.77
CA ALA A 262 20.18 9.27 -14.71
C ALA A 262 21.51 9.26 -13.93
N ALA A 263 22.41 8.36 -14.34
CA ALA A 263 23.79 8.31 -13.87
C ALA A 263 24.60 9.49 -14.43
#